data_AF-A0A3C2AH74-F1
#
_entry.id   AF-A0A3C2AH74-F1
#
_cell.length_a   1.000
_cell.length_b   1.000
_cell.length_c   1.000
_cell.angle_alpha   90.00
_cell.angle_beta   90.00
_cell.angle_gamma   90.00
#
_symmetry.space_group_name_H-M   'P 1'
#
loop_
_entity.id
_entity.type
_entity.pdbx_description
1 polymer ?
#
loop_
_entity_poly.entity_id
_entity_poly.type
_entity_poly.pdbx_seq_one_letter_code
_entity_poly.pdbx_strand_id
1 'polypeptide(L)'
;MRCRTNSLDNYNPLLETVKDFLVKIIDSGYFIFERYIPIKTYRYAVCGGGNLVLETVLYYICFHLVLDKQNLDLGFIVVNSHIAALFFVDPIAVCVGFLLNRFIVFPDSNLPWKTQFLRYLLTGFLTLTISYISMKFLVEVLLFYPTPSRLFTIFITVLLSYIMQTTYSFAIQRIKAE
;
A
#
# COMPACT_ATOMS: atom_id res chain seq x y z
N MET A 1 15.57 34.72 1.17
CA MET A 1 15.37 34.30 -0.23
C MET A 1 14.14 33.41 -0.30
N ARG A 2 13.30 33.67 -1.30
CA ARG A 2 11.88 33.33 -1.38
C ARG A 2 11.68 31.80 -1.50
N CYS A 3 10.96 31.22 -0.54
CA CYS A 3 10.47 29.84 -0.57
C CYS A 3 9.83 29.59 -1.95
N ARG A 4 10.38 28.65 -2.72
CA ARG A 4 9.75 28.14 -3.93
C ARG A 4 8.70 27.12 -3.49
N THR A 5 7.59 27.61 -2.96
CA THR A 5 6.34 26.86 -2.86
C THR A 5 5.83 26.71 -4.29
N ASN A 6 6.07 25.55 -4.90
CA ASN A 6 5.54 25.24 -6.21
C ASN A 6 4.76 23.93 -6.17
N SER A 7 3.46 24.07 -6.38
CA SER A 7 2.47 23.08 -6.86
C SER A 7 1.59 22.31 -5.87
N LEU A 8 1.54 22.66 -4.59
CA LEU A 8 0.57 22.07 -3.64
C LEU A 8 -0.36 23.07 -2.93
N ASP A 9 -0.36 24.35 -3.32
CA ASP A 9 -1.17 25.40 -2.69
C ASP A 9 -2.63 25.45 -3.20
N ASN A 10 -3.16 24.35 -3.73
CA ASN A 10 -4.56 24.23 -4.13
C ASN A 10 -5.14 22.90 -3.63
N TYR A 11 -5.07 22.68 -2.31
CA TYR A 11 -5.84 21.63 -1.65
C TYR A 11 -7.08 22.24 -1.00
N ASN A 12 -8.23 21.59 -1.23
CA ASN A 12 -9.49 21.96 -0.61
C ASN A 12 -9.37 21.85 0.92
N PRO A 13 -9.84 22.83 1.71
CA PRO A 13 -9.78 22.80 3.17
C PRO A 13 -10.45 21.57 3.79
N LEU A 14 -11.42 20.99 3.07
CA LEU A 14 -12.05 19.71 3.42
C LEU A 14 -11.06 18.54 3.48
N LEU A 15 -10.10 18.48 2.54
CA LEU A 15 -9.18 17.36 2.42
C LEU A 15 -8.15 17.38 3.56
N GLU A 16 -7.75 18.58 3.99
CA GLU A 16 -6.87 18.78 5.14
C GLU A 16 -7.56 18.39 6.46
N THR A 17 -8.82 18.80 6.62
CA THR A 17 -9.63 18.43 7.81
C THR A 17 -9.79 16.92 7.94
N VAL A 18 -10.08 16.22 6.83
CA VAL A 18 -10.22 14.76 6.81
C VAL A 18 -8.88 14.07 7.09
N LYS A 19 -7.79 14.56 6.49
CA LYS A 19 -6.44 14.04 6.73
C LYS A 19 -6.07 14.16 8.21
N ASP A 20 -6.27 15.32 8.82
CA ASP A 20 -5.92 15.56 10.23
C ASP A 20 -6.74 14.70 11.18
N PHE A 21 -8.02 14.48 10.85
CA PHE A 21 -8.88 13.55 11.57
C PHE A 21 -8.36 12.11 11.49
N LEU A 22 -8.00 11.64 10.29
CA LEU A 22 -7.43 10.30 10.08
C LEU A 22 -6.10 10.14 10.81
N VAL A 23 -5.21 11.14 10.74
CA VAL A 23 -3.92 11.11 11.45
C VAL A 23 -4.14 11.06 12.96
N LYS A 24 -5.09 11.83 13.51
CA LYS A 24 -5.41 11.76 14.94
C LYS A 24 -5.95 10.39 15.37
N ILE A 25 -6.80 9.77 14.56
CA ILE A 25 -7.31 8.41 14.85
C ILE A 25 -6.16 7.40 14.85
N ILE A 26 -5.30 7.46 13.82
CA ILE A 26 -4.16 6.56 13.68
C ILE A 26 -3.19 6.77 14.86
N ASP A 27 -2.79 8.01 15.11
CA ASP A 27 -1.82 8.35 16.16
C ASP A 27 -2.36 8.09 17.58
N SER A 28 -3.69 8.04 17.78
CA SER A 28 -4.28 7.66 19.08
C SER A 28 -3.88 6.24 19.50
N GLY A 29 -3.64 5.33 18.55
CA GLY A 29 -3.16 3.98 18.83
C GLY A 29 -1.64 3.89 18.98
N TYR A 30 -0.90 4.96 18.68
CA TYR A 30 0.56 4.95 18.67
C TYR A 30 1.17 4.84 20.07
N PHE A 31 0.47 5.29 21.11
CA PHE A 31 0.94 5.21 22.50
C PHE A 31 1.40 3.80 22.92
N ILE A 32 0.79 2.75 22.36
CA ILE A 32 1.15 1.34 22.65
C ILE A 32 2.48 0.94 21.97
N PHE A 33 2.79 1.53 20.82
CA PHE A 33 3.90 1.14 19.95
C PHE A 33 5.05 2.14 19.90
N GLU A 34 4.91 3.28 20.57
CA GLU A 34 5.88 4.39 20.60
C GLU A 34 7.29 3.93 21.01
N ARG A 35 7.37 2.94 21.91
CA ARG A 35 8.65 2.41 22.41
C ARG A 35 9.37 1.47 21.45
N TYR A 36 8.67 0.90 20.46
CA TYR A 36 9.21 -0.15 19.58
C TYR A 36 9.44 0.31 18.15
N ILE A 37 8.59 1.20 17.63
CA ILE A 37 8.55 1.54 16.21
C ILE A 37 8.46 3.06 16.03
N PRO A 38 9.23 3.66 15.11
CA PRO A 38 9.10 5.09 14.80
C PRO A 38 7.74 5.40 14.17
N ILE A 39 7.21 6.59 14.43
CA ILE A 39 5.87 7.01 13.97
C ILE A 39 5.63 6.83 12.47
N LYS A 40 6.66 7.03 11.63
CA LYS A 40 6.56 6.83 10.17
C LYS A 40 6.29 5.36 9.81
N THR A 41 6.98 4.43 10.44
CA THR A 41 6.78 2.99 10.23
C THR A 41 5.44 2.54 10.81
N TYR A 42 5.01 3.10 11.94
CA TYR A 42 3.68 2.84 12.50
C TYR A 42 2.57 3.29 11.55
N ARG A 43 2.62 4.54 11.06
CA ARG A 43 1.66 5.05 10.08
C ARG A 43 1.66 4.23 8.80
N TYR A 44 2.82 3.81 8.31
CA TYR A 44 2.92 2.91 7.16
C TYR A 44 2.23 1.57 7.41
N ALA A 45 2.44 0.96 8.58
CA ALA A 45 1.81 -0.31 8.95
C ALA A 45 0.29 -0.19 9.08
N VAL A 46 -0.22 0.89 9.72
CA VAL A 46 -1.67 1.12 9.88
C VAL A 46 -2.32 1.45 8.54
N CYS A 47 -1.71 2.31 7.72
CA CYS A 47 -2.22 2.61 6.38
C CYS A 47 -2.22 1.36 5.48
N GLY A 48 -1.14 0.57 5.51
CA GLY A 48 -1.03 -0.68 4.75
C GLY A 48 -2.04 -1.74 5.21
N GLY A 49 -2.18 -1.92 6.52
CA GLY A 49 -3.17 -2.83 7.10
C GLY A 49 -4.60 -2.40 6.81
N GLY A 50 -4.91 -1.10 6.93
CA GLY A 50 -6.20 -0.53 6.58
C GLY A 50 -6.53 -0.71 5.09
N ASN A 51 -5.54 -0.53 4.20
CA ASN A 51 -5.73 -0.79 2.77
C ASN A 51 -6.04 -2.26 2.48
N LEU A 52 -5.37 -3.19 3.16
CA LEU A 52 -5.62 -4.63 3.01
C LEU A 52 -7.00 -5.04 3.52
N VAL A 53 -7.47 -4.44 4.62
CA VAL A 53 -8.83 -4.65 5.11
C VAL A 53 -9.85 -4.11 4.10
N LEU A 54 -9.63 -2.90 3.58
CA LEU A 54 -10.49 -2.30 2.56
C LEU A 54 -10.56 -3.17 1.30
N GLU A 55 -9.41 -3.63 0.80
CA GLU A 55 -9.29 -4.55 -0.33
C GLU A 55 -10.07 -5.85 -0.06
N THR A 56 -9.94 -6.43 1.13
CA THR A 56 -10.66 -7.65 1.52
C THR A 56 -12.18 -7.44 1.55
N VAL A 57 -12.65 -6.30 2.08
CA VAL A 57 -14.08 -5.96 2.13
C VAL A 57 -14.63 -5.72 0.72
N LEU A 58 -13.90 -4.96 -0.11
CA LEU A 58 -14.28 -4.74 -1.51
C LEU A 58 -14.30 -6.04 -2.30
N TYR A 59 -13.32 -6.92 -2.09
CA TYR A 59 -13.28 -8.26 -2.66
C TYR A 59 -14.53 -9.06 -2.27
N TYR A 60 -14.88 -9.08 -0.98
CA TYR A 60 -16.08 -9.77 -0.51
C TYR A 60 -17.36 -9.25 -1.18
N ILE A 61 -17.49 -7.92 -1.30
CA ILE A 61 -18.62 -7.24 -1.96
C ILE A 61 -18.66 -7.60 -3.44
N CYS A 62 -17.57 -7.42 -4.19
CA CYS A 62 -17.53 -7.73 -5.61
C CYS A 62 -17.80 -9.22 -5.88
N PHE A 63 -17.19 -10.11 -5.11
CA PHE A 63 -17.35 -11.55 -5.27
C PHE A 63 -18.78 -12.03 -4.98
N HIS A 64 -19.43 -11.52 -3.92
CA HIS A 64 -20.78 -11.95 -3.55
C HIS A 64 -21.89 -11.20 -4.25
N LEU A 65 -21.77 -9.88 -4.44
CA LEU A 65 -22.87 -9.04 -4.93
C LEU A 65 -22.81 -8.77 -6.43
N VAL A 66 -21.61 -8.74 -7.03
CA VAL A 66 -21.46 -8.37 -8.45
C VAL A 66 -21.34 -9.61 -9.33
N LEU A 67 -20.59 -10.63 -8.89
CA LEU A 67 -20.36 -11.84 -9.69
C LEU A 67 -21.24 -13.03 -9.31
N ASP A 68 -21.99 -12.96 -8.19
CA ASP A 68 -22.90 -14.00 -7.70
C ASP A 68 -22.29 -15.43 -7.68
N LYS A 69 -20.98 -15.52 -7.44
CA LYS A 69 -20.19 -16.78 -7.51
C LYS A 69 -20.27 -17.51 -8.86
N GLN A 70 -20.79 -16.87 -9.90
CA GLN A 70 -20.85 -17.44 -11.24
C GLN A 70 -19.54 -17.14 -11.98
N ASN A 71 -19.05 -18.15 -12.70
CA ASN A 71 -17.91 -17.97 -13.58
C ASN A 71 -18.34 -17.02 -14.70
N LEU A 72 -17.59 -15.92 -14.88
CA LEU A 72 -17.84 -15.00 -15.98
C LEU A 72 -17.37 -15.69 -17.25
N ASP A 73 -18.33 -16.19 -18.01
CA ASP A 73 -18.11 -16.76 -19.32
C ASP A 73 -18.11 -15.61 -20.33
N LEU A 74 -16.94 -15.02 -20.60
CA LEU A 74 -16.81 -13.90 -21.55
C LEU A 74 -16.84 -14.38 -23.02
N GLY A 75 -17.36 -15.58 -23.30
CA GLY A 75 -17.51 -16.16 -24.64
C GLY A 75 -16.20 -16.60 -25.31
N PHE A 76 -15.05 -16.05 -24.89
CA PHE A 76 -13.72 -16.44 -25.36
C PHE A 76 -12.79 -16.95 -24.25
N ILE A 77 -13.05 -16.61 -22.98
CA ILE A 77 -12.28 -17.03 -21.80
C ILE A 77 -13.24 -17.20 -20.62
N VAL A 78 -13.23 -18.37 -19.98
CA VAL A 78 -13.91 -18.59 -18.70
C VAL A 78 -13.00 -18.05 -17.61
N VAL A 79 -13.29 -16.84 -17.13
CA VAL A 79 -12.54 -16.26 -16.01
C VAL A 79 -13.25 -16.67 -14.72
N ASN A 80 -12.53 -17.39 -13.87
CA ASN A 80 -13.05 -17.78 -12.56
C ASN A 80 -13.44 -16.52 -11.78
N SER A 81 -14.61 -16.56 -11.14
CA SER A 81 -15.21 -15.43 -10.42
C SER A 81 -14.24 -14.78 -9.42
N HIS A 82 -13.41 -15.60 -8.78
CA HIS A 82 -12.38 -15.15 -7.85
C HIS A 82 -11.30 -14.28 -8.50
N ILE A 83 -10.84 -14.62 -9.70
CA ILE A 83 -9.77 -13.89 -10.41
C ILE A 83 -10.34 -12.58 -10.98
N ALA A 84 -11.57 -12.62 -11.49
CA ALA A 84 -12.25 -11.44 -11.99
C ALA A 84 -12.49 -10.41 -10.87
N ALA A 85 -12.95 -10.84 -9.69
CA ALA A 85 -13.14 -9.96 -8.54
C ALA A 85 -11.83 -9.29 -8.09
N LEU A 86 -10.72 -10.03 -8.04
CA LEU A 86 -9.39 -9.47 -7.76
C LEU A 86 -9.02 -8.38 -8.76
N PHE A 87 -9.17 -8.64 -10.07
CA PHE A 87 -8.78 -7.68 -11.10
C PHE A 87 -9.55 -6.36 -11.05
N PHE A 88 -10.79 -6.35 -10.53
CA PHE A 88 -11.57 -5.13 -10.32
C PHE A 88 -11.21 -4.39 -9.04
N VAL A 89 -10.89 -5.12 -7.97
CA VAL A 89 -10.63 -4.54 -6.64
C VAL A 89 -9.19 -4.07 -6.49
N ASP A 90 -8.22 -4.81 -7.06
CA ASP A 90 -6.79 -4.51 -6.94
C ASP A 90 -6.42 -3.11 -7.44
N PRO A 91 -6.92 -2.61 -8.61
CA PRO A 91 -6.62 -1.25 -9.05
C PRO A 91 -7.12 -0.19 -8.06
N ILE A 92 -8.30 -0.41 -7.48
CA ILE A 92 -8.90 0.51 -6.49
C ILE A 92 -8.05 0.50 -5.21
N ALA A 93 -7.71 -0.68 -4.70
CA ALA A 93 -6.87 -0.84 -3.52
C ALA A 93 -5.46 -0.27 -3.72
N VAL A 94 -4.88 -0.41 -4.92
CA VAL A 94 -3.59 0.18 -5.27
C VAL A 94 -3.67 1.71 -5.29
N CYS A 95 -4.72 2.28 -5.88
CA CYS A 95 -4.94 3.73 -5.88
C CYS A 95 -5.13 4.28 -4.47
N VAL A 96 -5.97 3.63 -3.65
CA VAL A 96 -6.20 4.04 -2.26
C VAL A 96 -4.92 3.90 -1.44
N GLY A 97 -4.20 2.78 -1.55
CA GLY A 97 -2.92 2.57 -0.88
C GLY A 97 -1.87 3.60 -1.27
N PHE A 98 -1.80 3.98 -2.55
CA PHE A 98 -0.92 5.05 -3.01
C PHE A 98 -1.30 6.41 -2.39
N LEU A 99 -2.58 6.76 -2.37
CA LEU A 99 -3.06 8.01 -1.78
C LEU A 99 -2.76 8.06 -0.27
N LEU A 100 -3.03 6.98 0.46
CA LEU A 100 -2.70 6.85 1.89
C LEU A 100 -1.21 7.07 2.13
N ASN A 101 -0.35 6.39 1.37
CA ASN A 101 1.10 6.54 1.50
C ASN A 101 1.57 7.95 1.16
N ARG A 102 1.02 8.58 0.12
CA ARG A 102 1.35 9.95 -0.29
C ARG A 102 0.94 10.99 0.76
N PHE A 103 -0.26 10.90 1.30
CA PHE A 103 -0.81 11.98 2.15
C PHE A 103 -0.50 11.81 3.64
N ILE A 104 -0.45 10.58 4.15
CA ILE A 104 -0.32 10.29 5.58
C ILE A 104 1.11 9.87 5.94
N VAL A 105 1.72 9.00 5.14
CA VAL A 105 3.02 8.39 5.47
C VAL A 105 4.19 9.25 4.99
N PHE A 106 4.13 9.72 3.74
CA PHE A 106 5.21 10.47 3.09
C PHE A 106 4.76 11.84 2.53
N PRO A 107 4.17 12.73 3.36
CA PRO A 107 3.74 14.06 2.91
C PRO A 107 4.90 14.94 2.43
N ASP A 108 6.12 14.66 2.88
CA ASP A 108 7.33 15.45 2.60
C ASP A 108 7.90 15.24 1.17
N SER A 109 7.32 14.33 0.37
CA SER A 109 7.90 13.93 -0.91
C SER A 109 7.65 14.95 -2.02
N ASN A 110 8.73 15.54 -2.56
CA ASN A 110 8.70 16.59 -3.58
C ASN A 110 8.72 16.07 -5.04
N LEU A 111 8.31 14.82 -5.29
CA LEU A 111 8.27 14.26 -6.65
C LEU A 111 6.90 14.50 -7.32
N PRO A 112 6.87 14.57 -8.66
CA PRO A 112 5.62 14.61 -9.41
C PRO A 112 4.82 13.31 -9.20
N TRP A 113 3.51 13.46 -9.07
CA TRP A 113 2.60 12.37 -8.68
C TRP A 113 2.66 11.16 -9.63
N LYS A 114 2.80 11.40 -10.93
CA LYS A 114 2.89 10.34 -11.96
C LYS A 114 4.11 9.45 -11.74
N THR A 115 5.26 10.05 -11.44
CA THR A 115 6.51 9.32 -11.19
C THR A 115 6.44 8.57 -9.88
N GLN A 116 5.85 9.16 -8.83
CA GLN A 116 5.65 8.47 -7.55
C GLN A 116 4.73 7.25 -7.71
N PHE A 117 3.65 7.38 -8.48
CA PHE A 117 2.71 6.29 -8.72
C PHE A 117 3.36 5.12 -9.48
N LEU A 118 4.12 5.41 -10.55
CA LEU A 118 4.83 4.36 -11.30
C LEU A 118 5.88 3.63 -10.43
N ARG A 119 6.63 4.36 -9.60
CA ARG A 119 7.59 3.75 -8.67
C ARG A 119 6.89 2.91 -7.61
N TYR A 120 5.77 3.41 -7.07
CA TYR A 120 4.94 2.68 -6.12
C TYR A 120 4.44 1.36 -6.71
N LEU A 121 3.91 1.38 -7.94
CA LEU A 121 3.51 0.18 -8.67
C LEU A 121 4.68 -0.81 -8.82
N LEU A 122 5.84 -0.34 -9.29
CA LEU A 122 7.01 -1.18 -9.49
C LEU A 122 7.49 -1.82 -8.18
N THR A 123 7.53 -1.06 -7.09
CA THR A 123 7.86 -1.58 -5.75
C THR A 123 6.82 -2.61 -5.28
N GLY A 124 5.53 -2.39 -5.57
CA GLY A 124 4.47 -3.36 -5.30
C GLY A 124 4.70 -4.69 -6.00
N PHE A 125 4.92 -4.67 -7.32
CA PHE A 125 5.21 -5.87 -8.11
C PHE A 125 6.46 -6.61 -7.62
N LEU A 126 7.53 -5.88 -7.29
CA LEU A 126 8.74 -6.48 -6.76
C LEU A 126 8.49 -7.12 -5.38
N THR A 127 7.73 -6.45 -4.52
CA THR A 127 7.36 -6.98 -3.20
C THR A 127 6.54 -8.27 -3.33
N LEU A 128 5.57 -8.30 -4.24
CA LEU A 128 4.77 -9.50 -4.55
C LEU A 128 5.65 -10.65 -5.04
N THR A 129 6.60 -10.36 -5.94
CA THR A 129 7.54 -11.36 -6.47
C THR A 129 8.42 -11.93 -5.36
N ILE A 130 8.99 -11.09 -4.50
CA ILE A 130 9.79 -11.51 -3.35
C ILE A 130 8.94 -12.32 -2.37
N SER A 131 7.69 -11.93 -2.14
CA SER A 131 6.76 -12.67 -1.28
C SER A 131 6.53 -14.08 -1.79
N TYR A 132 6.27 -14.24 -3.09
CA TYR A 132 6.07 -15.56 -3.70
C TYR A 132 7.32 -16.43 -3.60
N ILE A 133 8.50 -15.88 -3.95
CA ILE A 133 9.77 -16.61 -3.87
C ILE A 133 10.09 -17.02 -2.44
N SER A 134 9.90 -16.12 -1.47
CA SER A 134 10.14 -16.39 -0.06
C SER A 134 9.23 -17.50 0.46
N MET A 135 7.92 -17.43 0.16
CA MET A 135 6.97 -18.45 0.61
C MET A 135 7.29 -19.82 -0.01
N LYS A 136 7.62 -19.84 -1.31
CA LYS A 136 8.05 -21.06 -2.00
C LYS A 136 9.32 -21.65 -1.36
N PHE A 137 10.32 -20.82 -1.09
CA PHE A 137 11.56 -21.26 -0.45
C PHE A 137 11.32 -21.82 0.97
N LEU A 138 10.53 -21.12 1.80
CA LEU A 138 10.27 -21.57 3.18
C LEU A 138 9.45 -22.87 3.25
N VAL A 139 8.46 -23.03 2.39
CA VAL A 139 7.56 -24.19 2.42
C VAL A 139 8.16 -25.40 1.70
N GLU A 140 8.76 -25.20 0.52
CA GLU A 140 9.26 -26.30 -0.30
C GLU A 140 10.69 -26.73 0.08
N VAL A 141 11.56 -25.79 0.49
CA VAL A 141 12.97 -26.11 0.81
C VAL A 141 13.15 -26.36 2.30
N LEU A 142 12.60 -25.49 3.15
CA LEU A 142 12.76 -25.59 4.61
C LEU A 142 11.67 -26.44 5.28
N LEU A 143 10.65 -26.91 4.54
CA LEU A 143 9.53 -27.73 5.02
C LEU A 143 8.79 -27.12 6.22
N PHE A 144 8.83 -25.79 6.37
CA PHE A 144 8.09 -25.11 7.42
C PHE A 144 6.59 -25.15 7.14
N TYR A 145 5.79 -25.17 8.22
CA TYR A 145 4.34 -25.12 8.09
C TYR A 145 3.91 -23.84 7.34
N PRO A 146 2.94 -23.91 6.40
CA PRO A 146 2.61 -22.79 5.52
C PRO A 146 2.17 -21.52 6.27
N THR A 147 1.48 -21.69 7.40
CA THR A 147 0.93 -20.57 8.19
C THR A 147 2.02 -19.69 8.84
N PRO A 148 2.99 -20.21 9.62
CA PRO A 148 4.08 -19.39 10.15
C PRO A 148 5.01 -18.86 9.05
N SER A 149 5.25 -19.65 7.99
CA SER A 149 6.04 -19.19 6.82
C SER A 149 5.41 -17.95 6.19
N ARG A 150 4.09 -17.93 6.00
CA ARG A 150 3.37 -16.77 5.46
C ARG A 150 3.52 -15.54 6.34
N LEU A 151 3.41 -15.69 7.66
CA LEU A 151 3.53 -14.56 8.59
C LEU A 151 4.95 -13.96 8.56
N PHE A 152 5.97 -14.82 8.51
CA PHE A 152 7.36 -14.39 8.38
C PHE A 152 7.64 -13.70 7.04
N THR A 153 7.14 -14.26 5.93
CA THR A 153 7.26 -13.66 4.60
C THR A 153 6.56 -12.30 4.55
N ILE A 154 5.38 -12.15 5.16
CA ILE A 154 4.68 -10.85 5.25
C ILE A 154 5.56 -9.84 6.00
N PHE A 155 6.16 -10.23 7.13
CA PHE A 155 7.01 -9.33 7.90
C PHE A 155 8.22 -8.84 7.09
N ILE A 156 8.93 -9.75 6.42
CA ILE A 156 10.08 -9.40 5.56
C ILE A 156 9.66 -8.49 4.41
N THR A 157 8.58 -8.85 3.71
CA THR A 157 8.14 -8.12 2.52
C THR A 157 7.64 -6.73 2.86
N VAL A 158 6.93 -6.55 3.99
CA VAL A 158 6.53 -5.24 4.50
C VAL A 158 7.74 -4.37 4.83
N LEU A 159 8.76 -4.91 5.50
CA LEU A 159 9.98 -4.16 5.82
C LEU A 159 10.75 -3.74 4.56
N LEU A 160 10.94 -4.66 3.61
CA LEU A 160 11.59 -4.35 2.34
C LEU A 160 10.80 -3.30 1.55
N SER A 161 9.48 -3.44 1.50
CA SER A 161 8.61 -2.49 0.82
C SER A 161 8.70 -1.10 1.47
N TYR A 162 8.74 -1.02 2.79
CA TYR A 162 8.94 0.24 3.51
C TYR A 162 10.27 0.90 3.14
N ILE A 163 11.37 0.14 3.13
CA ILE A 163 12.70 0.66 2.77
C ILE A 163 12.69 1.17 1.33
N MET A 164 12.19 0.37 0.38
CA MET A 164 12.13 0.74 -1.03
C MET A 164 11.22 1.95 -1.26
N GLN A 165 10.07 2.02 -0.61
CA GLN A 165 9.18 3.16 -0.78
C GLN A 165 9.74 4.43 -0.18
N THR A 166 10.43 4.34 0.97
CA THR A 166 11.08 5.49 1.61
C THR A 166 12.26 6.02 0.80
N THR A 167 13.08 5.12 0.23
CA THR A 167 14.33 5.50 -0.46
C THR A 167 14.17 5.76 -1.96
N TYR A 168 13.20 5.11 -2.61
CA TYR A 168 12.99 5.17 -4.06
C TYR A 168 11.67 5.82 -4.46
N SER A 169 10.53 5.32 -3.96
CA SER A 169 9.20 5.77 -4.43
C SER A 169 8.83 7.16 -3.96
N PHE A 170 9.18 7.50 -2.72
CA PHE A 170 8.93 8.81 -2.10
C PHE A 170 10.22 9.58 -1.75
N ALA A 171 11.33 9.21 -2.39
CA ALA A 171 12.64 9.82 -2.18
C ALA A 171 12.58 11.36 -2.18
N ILE A 172 13.15 12.02 -1.16
CA ILE A 172 13.19 13.49 -1.14
C ILE A 172 14.37 13.94 -2.02
N GLN A 173 14.08 14.54 -3.18
CA GLN A 173 15.11 15.21 -3.97
C GLN A 173 15.58 16.46 -3.24
N ARG A 174 16.77 16.40 -2.63
CA ARG A 174 17.45 17.62 -2.16
C ARG A 174 17.81 18.43 -3.39
N ILE A 175 17.14 19.57 -3.57
CA ILE A 175 17.55 20.55 -4.57
C ILE A 175 18.97 20.97 -4.18
N LYS A 176 19.95 20.60 -4.99
CA LYS A 176 21.33 21.06 -4.86
C LYS A 176 21.28 22.57 -5.07
N ALA A 177 21.48 23.35 -4.01
CA ALA A 177 21.67 24.78 -4.14
C ALA A 177 23.06 24.97 -4.78
N GLU A 178 23.08 25.26 -6.08
CA GLU A 178 24.23 25.83 -6.78
C GLU A 178 24.21 27.35 -6.65
#